data_AF-A0A3G1A4F5-F1
#
_entry.id   AF-A0A3G1A4F5-F1
#
_cell.length_a   1.000
_cell.length_b   1.000
_cell.length_c   1.000
_cell.angle_alpha   90.00
_cell.angle_beta   90.00
_cell.angle_gamma   90.00
#
_symmetry.space_group_name_H-M   'P 1'
#
loop_
_entity.id
_entity.type
_entity.pdbx_description
1 polymer ?
#
loop_
_entity_poly.entity_id
_entity_poly.type
_entity_poly.pdbx_seq_one_letter_code
_entity_poly.pdbx_strand_id
1 'polypeptide(L)'
;MTRRTPLSFIQVGADLYLVVFSRKKEAEKLADILSEELFKKPDVIYRLVIPSQALSKIYRSENVEVKQIVYESTSSEEEIKTTVYFGRNLASVLPRGEKEKSIKIKYILYRDEVGVFGISASGIVIAYTQLSQSEFVSYIVEKIIPLAEPPG
;
A
#
# COMPACT_ATOMS: atom_id res chain seq x y z
N MET A 1 -17.41 10.40 -23.50
CA MET A 1 -16.87 9.02 -23.37
C MET A 1 -17.15 8.52 -21.96
N THR A 2 -17.86 7.40 -21.82
CA THR A 2 -18.10 6.77 -20.51
C THR A 2 -16.87 5.97 -20.12
N ARG A 3 -16.21 6.33 -19.01
CA ARG A 3 -15.07 5.57 -18.48
C ARG A 3 -15.60 4.48 -17.56
N ARG A 4 -15.31 3.21 -17.87
CA ARG A 4 -15.60 2.08 -16.99
C ARG A 4 -14.44 1.89 -16.02
N THR A 5 -14.75 1.80 -14.73
CA THR A 5 -13.76 1.53 -13.67
C THR A 5 -14.05 0.16 -13.07
N PRO A 6 -13.17 -0.83 -13.27
CA PRO A 6 -13.32 -2.13 -12.63
C PRO A 6 -13.16 -2.00 -11.12
N LEU A 7 -13.98 -2.72 -10.36
CA LEU A 7 -13.90 -2.83 -8.91
C LEU A 7 -14.22 -4.26 -8.47
N SER A 8 -13.82 -4.60 -7.25
CA SER A 8 -14.12 -5.90 -6.64
C SER A 8 -14.35 -5.72 -5.15
N PHE A 9 -15.38 -6.38 -4.62
CA PHE A 9 -15.58 -6.55 -3.19
C PHE A 9 -14.98 -7.90 -2.78
N ILE A 10 -14.13 -7.89 -1.77
CA ILE A 10 -13.41 -9.08 -1.32
C ILE A 10 -13.63 -9.25 0.18
N GLN A 11 -14.21 -10.39 0.56
CA GLN A 11 -14.34 -10.78 1.96
C GLN A 11 -13.06 -11.50 2.42
N VAL A 12 -12.42 -11.02 3.48
CA VAL A 12 -11.31 -11.70 4.14
C VAL A 12 -11.60 -11.76 5.64
N GLY A 13 -11.85 -12.96 6.16
CA GLY A 13 -12.32 -13.11 7.53
C GLY A 13 -13.66 -12.40 7.73
N ALA A 14 -13.75 -11.54 8.76
CA ALA A 14 -14.94 -10.73 9.04
C ALA A 14 -15.00 -9.42 8.22
N ASP A 15 -13.91 -9.04 7.55
CA ASP A 15 -13.76 -7.74 6.92
C ASP A 15 -14.07 -7.79 5.42
N LEU A 16 -14.67 -6.70 4.91
CA LEU A 16 -15.00 -6.51 3.51
C LEU A 16 -14.13 -5.39 2.91
N TYR A 17 -13.37 -5.72 1.87
CA TYR A 17 -12.47 -4.81 1.19
C TYR A 17 -13.03 -4.40 -0.17
N LEU A 18 -12.92 -3.11 -0.51
CA LEU A 18 -13.18 -2.59 -1.84
C LEU A 18 -11.84 -2.38 -2.58
N VAL A 19 -11.61 -3.14 -3.64
CA VAL A 19 -10.48 -2.95 -4.55
C VAL A 19 -10.95 -2.21 -5.79
N VAL A 20 -10.34 -1.07 -6.10
CA VAL A 20 -10.69 -0.25 -7.26
C VAL A 20 -9.50 -0.15 -8.22
N PHE A 21 -9.69 -0.61 -9.45
CA PHE A 21 -8.65 -0.58 -10.50
C PHE A 21 -8.65 0.78 -11.20
N SER A 22 -8.17 1.81 -10.50
CA SER A 22 -8.10 3.18 -11.02
C SER A 22 -6.97 3.99 -10.37
N ARG A 23 -6.81 5.26 -10.75
CA ARG A 23 -5.87 6.15 -10.06
C ARG A 23 -6.46 6.54 -8.70
N LYS A 24 -5.60 6.83 -7.74
CA LYS A 24 -5.95 7.21 -6.36
C LYS A 24 -7.17 8.13 -6.26
N LYS A 25 -7.17 9.28 -6.95
CA LYS A 25 -8.25 10.27 -6.89
C LYS A 25 -9.60 9.71 -7.36
N GLU A 26 -9.60 8.80 -8.31
CA GLU A 26 -10.81 8.17 -8.85
C GLU A 26 -11.33 7.09 -7.90
N ALA A 27 -10.43 6.30 -7.29
CA ALA A 27 -10.77 5.32 -6.27
C ALA A 27 -11.37 5.97 -5.02
N GLU A 28 -10.77 7.07 -4.55
CA GLU A 28 -11.26 7.84 -3.40
C GLU A 28 -12.65 8.40 -3.65
N LYS A 29 -12.82 9.10 -4.77
CA LYS A 29 -14.14 9.63 -5.16
C LYS A 29 -15.19 8.52 -5.24
N LEU A 30 -14.83 7.35 -5.74
CA LEU A 30 -15.75 6.21 -5.82
C LEU A 30 -16.12 5.68 -4.43
N ALA A 31 -15.16 5.59 -3.50
CA ALA A 31 -15.41 5.19 -2.12
C ALA A 31 -16.34 6.18 -1.40
N ASP A 32 -16.16 7.48 -1.63
CA ASP A 32 -17.04 8.53 -1.08
C ASP A 32 -18.48 8.36 -1.59
N ILE A 33 -18.64 8.23 -2.92
CA ILE A 33 -19.95 8.00 -3.56
C ILE A 33 -20.60 6.74 -3.01
N LEU A 34 -19.86 5.63 -2.91
CA LEU A 34 -20.42 4.37 -2.40
C LEU A 34 -20.78 4.46 -0.92
N SER A 35 -20.02 5.22 -0.12
CA SER A 35 -20.35 5.47 1.29
C SER A 35 -21.69 6.18 1.41
N GLU A 36 -21.86 7.28 0.67
CA GLU A 36 -23.10 8.05 0.65
C GLU A 36 -24.28 7.23 0.11
N GLU A 37 -24.09 6.51 -0.99
CA GLU A 37 -25.20 5.81 -1.63
C GLU A 37 -25.67 4.59 -0.84
N LEU A 38 -24.74 3.79 -0.31
CA LEU A 38 -25.05 2.53 0.37
C LEU A 38 -25.40 2.72 1.85
N PHE A 39 -24.76 3.69 2.53
CA PHE A 39 -24.88 3.84 3.99
C PHE A 39 -25.52 5.16 4.41
N LYS A 40 -25.82 6.06 3.45
CA LYS A 40 -26.38 7.40 3.71
C LYS A 40 -25.52 8.20 4.68
N LYS A 41 -24.21 7.94 4.69
CA LYS A 41 -23.22 8.57 5.57
C LYS A 41 -21.86 8.63 4.85
N PRO A 42 -21.13 9.76 4.90
CA PRO A 42 -19.78 9.85 4.36
C PRO A 42 -18.79 8.99 5.16
N ASP A 43 -17.67 8.66 4.53
CA ASP A 43 -16.49 8.02 5.14
C ASP A 43 -16.73 6.63 5.78
N VAL A 44 -17.82 5.93 5.42
CA VAL A 44 -18.06 4.54 5.88
C VAL A 44 -17.12 3.56 5.18
N ILE A 45 -16.88 3.75 3.88
CA ILE A 45 -15.82 3.07 3.14
C ILE A 45 -14.57 3.94 3.21
N TYR A 46 -13.69 3.61 4.13
CA TYR A 46 -12.47 4.35 4.38
C TYR A 46 -11.25 3.73 3.69
N ARG A 47 -10.16 4.49 3.68
CA ARG A 47 -8.89 4.04 3.09
C ARG A 47 -8.23 2.97 3.96
N LEU A 48 -7.70 1.95 3.31
CA LEU A 48 -6.83 0.95 3.94
C LEU A 48 -5.59 1.60 4.55
N VAL A 49 -5.21 1.16 5.75
CA VAL A 49 -3.98 1.57 6.43
C VAL A 49 -3.05 0.36 6.54
N ILE A 50 -1.82 0.51 6.04
CA ILE A 50 -0.75 -0.45 6.25
C ILE A 50 0.29 0.22 7.15
N PRO A 51 0.47 -0.22 8.41
CA PRO A 51 1.38 0.42 9.34
C PRO A 51 2.82 0.32 8.84
N SER A 52 3.63 1.32 9.18
CA SER A 52 5.05 1.37 8.82
C SER A 52 5.77 0.07 9.23
N GLN A 53 5.42 -0.51 10.39
CA GLN A 53 5.98 -1.77 10.88
C GLN A 53 5.63 -2.97 9.98
N ALA A 54 4.44 -3.03 9.39
CA ALA A 54 4.08 -4.12 8.47
C ALA A 54 4.81 -3.99 7.14
N LEU A 55 4.90 -2.76 6.60
CA LEU A 55 5.77 -2.48 5.46
C LEU A 55 7.23 -2.83 5.78
N SER A 56 7.64 -2.64 7.03
CA SER A 56 9.00 -2.95 7.45
C SER A 56 9.31 -4.46 7.42
N LYS A 57 8.31 -5.31 7.69
CA LYS A 57 8.45 -6.77 7.53
C LYS A 57 8.72 -7.17 6.08
N ILE A 58 8.13 -6.50 5.09
CA ILE A 58 8.42 -6.77 3.67
C ILE A 58 9.89 -6.46 3.37
N TYR A 59 10.39 -5.29 3.80
CA TYR A 59 11.78 -4.93 3.53
C TYR A 59 12.77 -5.93 4.14
N ARG A 60 12.42 -6.53 5.28
CA ARG A 60 13.27 -7.48 6.03
C ARG A 60 13.17 -8.92 5.53
N SER A 61 12.24 -9.22 4.64
CA SER A 61 12.04 -10.58 4.15
C SER A 61 13.24 -11.02 3.31
N GLU A 62 13.80 -12.19 3.61
CA GLU A 62 14.98 -12.73 2.90
C GLU A 62 14.69 -13.03 1.42
N ASN A 63 13.42 -13.26 1.08
CA ASN A 63 12.97 -13.59 -0.27
C ASN A 63 12.58 -12.35 -1.10
N VAL A 64 12.88 -11.15 -0.61
CA VAL A 64 12.46 -9.90 -1.25
C VAL A 64 13.66 -9.04 -1.62
N GLU A 65 13.72 -8.60 -2.87
CA GLU A 65 14.70 -7.63 -3.37
C GLU A 65 14.09 -6.22 -3.34
N VAL A 66 14.42 -5.42 -2.32
CA VAL A 66 13.95 -4.03 -2.21
C VAL A 66 14.71 -3.14 -3.19
N LYS A 67 13.94 -2.42 -4.03
CA LYS A 67 14.45 -1.53 -5.09
C LYS A 67 14.33 -0.05 -4.74
N GLN A 68 13.28 0.33 -4.02
CA GLN A 68 13.05 1.71 -3.59
C GLN A 68 12.29 1.75 -2.26
N ILE A 69 12.65 2.69 -1.37
CA ILE A 69 11.82 3.04 -0.21
C ILE A 69 11.65 4.55 -0.16
N VAL A 70 10.43 4.98 0.16
CA VAL A 70 10.09 6.37 0.43
C VAL A 70 9.71 6.52 1.90
N TYR A 71 10.41 7.41 2.57
CA TYR A 71 10.21 7.75 3.97
C TYR A 71 9.68 9.17 4.10
N GLU A 72 8.84 9.40 5.11
CA GLU A 72 8.49 10.72 5.61
C GLU A 72 9.10 10.91 7.00
N SER A 73 9.75 12.07 7.18
CA SER A 73 10.24 12.48 8.49
C SER A 73 9.06 12.74 9.42
N THR A 74 9.15 12.27 10.65
CA THR A 74 8.17 12.55 11.70
C THR A 74 8.50 13.82 12.49
N SER A 75 9.67 14.45 12.25
CA SER A 75 10.06 15.68 12.92
C SER A 75 9.57 16.90 12.15
N SER A 76 8.84 17.79 12.83
CA SER A 76 8.42 19.07 12.26
C SER A 76 9.58 20.04 12.03
N GLU A 77 10.74 19.78 12.63
CA GLU A 77 11.93 20.64 12.60
C GLU A 77 12.93 20.24 11.50
N GLU A 78 12.72 19.10 10.83
CA GLU A 78 13.58 18.69 9.73
C GLU A 78 13.21 19.42 8.44
N GLU A 79 14.22 20.04 7.81
CA GLU A 79 14.07 20.67 6.48
C GLU A 79 13.71 19.63 5.40
N ILE A 80 14.17 18.38 5.57
CA ILE A 80 13.93 17.28 4.64
C ILE A 80 12.68 16.50 5.08
N LYS A 81 11.55 16.77 4.42
CA LYS A 81 10.28 16.08 4.72
C LYS A 81 10.17 14.68 4.12
N THR A 82 10.89 14.40 3.05
CA THR A 82 10.76 13.13 2.32
C THR A 82 12.11 12.68 1.79
N THR A 83 12.45 11.43 2.08
CA THR A 83 13.70 10.80 1.63
C THR A 83 13.36 9.60 0.77
N VAL A 84 14.01 9.51 -0.39
CA VAL A 84 13.88 8.38 -1.31
C VAL A 84 15.22 7.67 -1.43
N TYR A 85 15.25 6.40 -1.07
CA TYR A 85 16.38 5.52 -1.35
C TYR A 85 16.05 4.65 -2.56
N PHE A 86 17.00 4.49 -3.48
CA PHE A 86 16.89 3.60 -4.65
C PHE A 86 18.18 2.80 -4.83
N GLY A 87 18.09 1.52 -5.20
CA GLY A 87 19.28 0.68 -5.36
C GLY A 87 18.97 -0.80 -5.56
N ARG A 88 20.00 -1.60 -5.87
CA ARG A 88 19.90 -3.06 -5.91
C ARG A 88 20.20 -3.56 -4.50
N ASN A 89 19.18 -3.99 -3.76
CA ASN A 89 19.27 -4.46 -2.37
C ASN A 89 19.44 -3.36 -1.30
N LEU A 90 18.45 -2.48 -1.17
CA LEU A 90 18.46 -1.45 -0.13
C LEU A 90 18.40 -2.00 1.30
N ALA A 91 17.85 -3.20 1.50
CA ALA A 91 17.64 -3.78 2.83
C ALA A 91 18.96 -3.95 3.63
N SER A 92 20.10 -4.09 2.95
CA SER A 92 21.42 -4.20 3.58
C SER A 92 22.04 -2.87 4.01
N VAL A 93 21.57 -1.74 3.47
CA VAL A 93 22.18 -0.41 3.68
C VAL A 93 21.28 0.58 4.43
N LEU A 94 20.01 0.22 4.65
CA LEU A 94 19.07 1.09 5.34
C LEU A 94 19.31 1.12 6.87
N PRO A 95 18.98 2.25 7.54
CA PRO A 95 19.14 2.39 8.99
C PRO A 95 18.41 1.27 9.75
N ARG A 96 19.08 0.67 10.74
CA ARG A 96 18.51 -0.33 11.65
C ARG A 96 18.44 0.23 13.07
N GLY A 97 17.50 -0.27 13.88
CA GLY A 97 17.42 0.04 15.31
C GLY A 97 16.65 1.34 15.59
N GLU A 98 17.13 2.18 16.51
CA GLU A 98 16.37 3.35 16.98
C GLU A 98 16.11 4.40 15.91
N LYS A 99 17.00 4.52 14.91
CA LYS A 99 16.80 5.41 13.76
C LYS A 99 15.63 4.98 12.87
N GLU A 100 15.12 3.76 13.00
CA GLU A 100 13.95 3.29 12.25
C GLU A 100 12.64 3.73 12.90
N LYS A 101 12.63 3.94 14.23
CA LYS A 101 11.43 4.33 14.99
C LYS A 101 10.95 5.75 14.66
N SER A 102 11.84 6.61 14.20
CA SER A 102 11.56 8.00 13.82
C SER A 102 11.18 8.17 12.34
N ILE A 103 10.99 7.06 11.61
CA ILE A 103 10.81 7.13 10.16
C ILE A 103 9.53 6.38 9.73
N LYS A 104 8.63 7.12 9.07
CA LYS A 104 7.37 6.59 8.55
C LYS A 104 7.54 6.15 7.10
N ILE A 105 7.48 4.84 6.85
CA ILE A 105 7.49 4.30 5.48
C ILE A 105 6.18 4.69 4.80
N LYS A 106 6.27 5.39 3.67
CA LYS A 106 5.13 5.73 2.83
C LYS A 106 4.93 4.79 1.67
N TYR A 107 6.03 4.28 1.12
CA TYR A 107 6.01 3.45 -0.07
C TYR A 107 7.24 2.55 -0.15
N ILE A 108 7.06 1.33 -0.63
CA ILE A 108 8.13 0.38 -0.95
C ILE A 108 7.91 -0.13 -2.37
N LEU A 109 8.98 -0.14 -3.17
CA LEU A 109 9.09 -0.91 -4.41
C LEU A 109 10.01 -2.10 -4.17
N TYR A 110 9.53 -3.29 -4.45
CA TYR A 110 10.31 -4.51 -4.24
C TYR A 110 9.99 -5.56 -5.30
N ARG A 111 10.86 -6.57 -5.38
CA ARG A 111 10.63 -7.80 -6.14
C ARG A 111 10.51 -8.98 -5.18
N ASP A 112 9.53 -9.84 -5.41
CA ASP A 112 9.39 -11.14 -4.75
C ASP A 112 9.32 -12.26 -5.81
N GLU A 113 8.85 -13.45 -5.41
CA GLU A 113 8.73 -14.62 -6.29
C GLU A 113 7.69 -14.45 -7.41
N VAL A 114 6.70 -13.57 -7.22
CA VAL A 114 5.61 -13.36 -8.19
C VAL A 114 5.99 -12.25 -9.17
N GLY A 115 6.67 -11.19 -8.72
CA GLY A 115 6.93 -10.06 -9.58
C GLY A 115 7.51 -8.84 -8.88
N VAL A 116 7.31 -7.68 -9.50
CA VAL A 116 7.77 -6.38 -8.99
C VAL A 116 6.56 -5.55 -8.59
N PHE A 117 6.51 -5.11 -7.34
CA PHE A 117 5.35 -4.45 -6.75
C PHE A 117 5.72 -3.19 -5.98
N GLY A 118 4.87 -2.19 -6.12
CA GLY A 118 4.87 -0.97 -5.32
C GLY A 118 3.69 -0.98 -4.35
N ILE A 119 3.94 -0.74 -3.07
CA ILE A 119 2.88 -0.64 -2.06
C ILE A 119 3.04 0.65 -1.27
N SER A 120 1.95 1.40 -1.12
CA SER A 120 1.91 2.53 -0.18
C SER A 120 1.30 2.15 1.16
N ALA A 121 1.65 2.89 2.22
CA ALA A 121 1.02 2.80 3.54
C ALA A 121 -0.50 3.09 3.52
N SER A 122 -1.01 3.62 2.41
CA SER A 122 -2.40 4.01 2.21
C SER A 122 -3.16 3.03 1.30
N GLY A 123 -2.65 1.80 1.13
CA GLY A 123 -3.30 0.74 0.36
C GLY A 123 -3.24 0.87 -1.16
N ILE A 124 -2.38 1.74 -1.71
CA ILE A 124 -2.17 1.78 -3.16
C ILE A 124 -1.19 0.68 -3.52
N VAL A 125 -1.60 -0.22 -4.41
CA VAL A 125 -0.77 -1.31 -4.91
C VAL A 125 -0.58 -1.14 -6.41
N ILE A 126 0.66 -1.27 -6.87
CA ILE A 126 1.05 -1.18 -8.28
C ILE A 126 1.82 -2.45 -8.63
N ALA A 127 1.37 -3.18 -9.64
CA ALA A 127 2.15 -4.23 -10.27
C ALA A 127 2.95 -3.65 -11.44
N TYR A 128 4.27 -3.80 -11.40
CA TYR A 128 5.17 -3.50 -12.53
C TYR A 128 5.45 -4.75 -13.39
N THR A 129 5.09 -5.93 -12.87
CA THR A 129 4.99 -7.17 -13.64
C THR A 129 3.63 -7.25 -14.33
N GLN A 130 3.59 -7.80 -15.54
CA GLN A 130 2.34 -8.08 -16.24
C GLN A 130 1.58 -9.21 -15.55
N LEU A 131 0.37 -8.91 -15.09
CA LEU A 131 -0.55 -9.85 -14.45
C LEU A 131 -1.94 -9.67 -15.04
N SER A 132 -2.72 -10.75 -15.11
CA SER A 132 -4.17 -10.65 -15.25
C SER A 132 -4.80 -10.00 -14.02
N GLN A 133 -6.02 -9.48 -14.16
CA GLN A 133 -6.73 -8.89 -13.04
C GLN A 133 -6.94 -9.90 -11.90
N SER A 134 -7.24 -11.16 -12.21
CA SER A 134 -7.42 -12.22 -11.21
C SER A 134 -6.14 -12.58 -10.46
N GLU A 135 -5.00 -12.65 -11.15
CA GLU A 135 -3.70 -12.86 -10.50
C GLU A 135 -3.35 -11.69 -9.58
N PHE A 136 -3.62 -10.45 -10.02
CA PHE A 136 -3.33 -9.28 -9.20
C PHE A 136 -4.25 -9.19 -7.98
N VAL A 137 -5.54 -9.53 -8.12
CA VAL A 137 -6.46 -9.68 -6.97
C VAL A 137 -5.94 -10.73 -5.99
N SER A 138 -5.55 -11.90 -6.48
CA SER A 138 -5.05 -12.99 -5.62
C SER A 138 -3.81 -12.54 -4.85
N TYR A 139 -2.88 -11.85 -5.51
CA TYR A 139 -1.73 -11.24 -4.87
C TYR A 139 -2.11 -10.23 -3.78
N ILE A 140 -3.08 -9.34 -4.05
CA ILE A 140 -3.58 -8.37 -3.05
C ILE A 140 -4.13 -9.09 -1.83
N VAL A 141 -4.93 -10.13 -2.02
CA VAL A 141 -5.56 -10.90 -0.94
C VAL A 141 -4.55 -11.67 -0.11
N GLU A 142 -3.59 -12.33 -0.75
CA GLU A 142 -2.65 -13.23 -0.08
C GLU A 142 -1.49 -12.48 0.57
N LYS A 143 -1.03 -11.39 -0.05
CA LYS A 143 0.24 -10.73 0.34
C LYS A 143 0.04 -9.34 0.93
N ILE A 144 -1.03 -8.63 0.58
CA ILE A 144 -1.20 -7.21 0.94
C ILE A 144 -2.22 -6.99 2.05
N ILE A 145 -3.42 -7.53 1.90
CA ILE A 145 -4.49 -7.41 2.92
C ILE A 145 -4.02 -7.88 4.31
N PRO A 146 -3.24 -8.98 4.46
CA PRO A 146 -2.74 -9.42 5.77
C PRO A 146 -1.78 -8.44 6.46
N LEU A 147 -1.30 -7.42 5.74
CA LEU A 147 -0.43 -6.38 6.29
C LEU A 147 -1.23 -5.18 6.82
N ALA A 148 -2.52 -5.09 6.48
CA ALA A 148 -3.35 -3.96 6.85
C ALA A 148 -3.88 -4.09 8.29
N GLU A 149 -4.16 -2.93 8.87
CA GLU A 149 -4.86 -2.82 10.15
C GLU A 149 -6.16 -2.03 9.94
N PRO A 150 -7.17 -2.24 10.79
CA PRO A 150 -8.31 -1.33 10.84
C PRO A 150 -7.83 0.11 11.03
N PRO A 151 -8.50 1.12 10.45
CA PRO A 151 -8.22 2.50 10.78
C PRO A 151 -8.39 2.68 12.29
N GLY A 152 -7.39 3.29 12.93
CA GLY A 152 -7.45 3.72 14.32
C GLY A 152 -8.27 4.99 14.50
#